data_AF-A0A2D5V8K8-F1
#
_entry.id   AF-A0A2D5V8K8-F1
#
_cell.length_a   1.000
_cell.length_b   1.000
_cell.length_c   1.000
_cell.angle_alpha   90.00
_cell.angle_beta   90.00
_cell.angle_gamma   90.00
#
_symmetry.space_group_name_H-M   'P 1'
#
loop_
_entity.id
_entity.type
_entity.pdbx_description
1 polymer ?
#
loop_
_entity_poly.entity_id
_entity_poly.type
_entity_poly.pdbx_seq_one_letter_code
_entity_poly.pdbx_strand_id
1 'polypeptide(L)'
;MNSNEPEKPNPENFPVSSARPIRVRKRPPEPPFEEEGPRHQRRNRPNRDWRDQRRGHDGGERRERRFERGRHDDDDRGKQRFDRNDAKRRQPRFEREHRDEGGRARHRFNRDEDFRRDPPPQRRRFREGGTTDLERPEHRFREERPRRKSRPRPSKITRTPLPKEWHRPGKSLPPEKKGKRRAASQQSIKERLRGKDADWLMTALKTPKPEKAIRDWTHGFHTYPGRFHPNLPRTLLRAVSSRSHPVVMDPFMGGGTVLLEGMLRGHRVIGNDLNPVAQLVTQERCRWLSESNAERVWGALESVRERVETRSRDEGPIRRPYIDWLKLQHPPHLFVEMLHWIDAIDQLPPTPERDTLRAVFSSLVVKFSTFKADTSLERVTPKYPRGAVARWMTGKTQELLDQQMRMEFKLAKVPQPTLLNEDARTLPSVEAGSVHCIITRPPYPGTYDYFEHHLLRMKWLRLPISEMKQGELGARRNFTPKQWKQAFREFMLMLRRSMVQYGHCYLVLGDWLDQDERINGIEFVRQYAPSIGWEVGSAASLKYPLYDEELIKLYGDAGRWEHLIQLQNPYRPEPEPRMELEDNAGPEVEEDEE
;
A
#
# COMPACT_ATOMS: atom_id res chain seq x y z
N MET A 1 52.71 -30.60 -5.33
CA MET A 1 53.80 -29.72 -4.88
C MET A 1 53.80 -28.52 -5.82
N ASN A 2 53.61 -27.26 -5.41
CA ASN A 2 53.45 -26.71 -4.06
C ASN A 2 52.23 -25.78 -3.94
N SER A 3 51.78 -25.62 -2.71
CA SER A 3 50.69 -24.76 -2.24
C SER A 3 51.08 -23.28 -2.18
N ASN A 4 50.13 -22.39 -2.45
CA ASN A 4 50.15 -20.99 -2.02
C ASN A 4 48.72 -20.58 -1.60
N GLU A 5 48.43 -20.66 -0.29
CA GLU A 5 47.27 -19.98 0.32
C GLU A 5 47.75 -18.65 0.94
N PRO A 6 47.00 -17.54 0.82
CA PRO A 6 47.28 -16.31 1.57
C PRO A 6 46.74 -16.39 3.01
N GLU A 7 47.53 -15.87 3.96
CA GLU A 7 47.28 -15.95 5.40
C GLU A 7 45.98 -15.24 5.85
N LYS A 8 45.37 -15.76 6.92
CA LYS A 8 44.25 -15.11 7.62
C LYS A 8 44.79 -14.11 8.67
N PRO A 9 44.20 -12.91 8.82
CA PRO A 9 44.67 -11.93 9.79
C PRO A 9 44.41 -12.33 11.25
N ASN A 10 45.41 -12.11 12.11
CA ASN A 10 45.38 -12.36 13.55
C ASN A 10 44.46 -11.36 14.29
N PRO A 11 43.53 -11.79 15.19
CA PRO A 11 42.56 -10.89 15.82
C PRO A 11 43.09 -9.86 16.84
N GLU A 12 44.35 -9.93 17.25
CA GLU A 12 44.84 -9.19 18.44
C GLU A 12 45.25 -7.71 18.17
N ASN A 13 45.27 -7.25 16.92
CA ASN A 13 45.73 -5.90 16.56
C ASN A 13 44.60 -4.85 16.40
N PHE A 14 43.73 -4.70 17.42
CA PHE A 14 42.82 -3.55 17.50
C PHE A 14 42.88 -2.87 18.89
N PRO A 15 43.09 -1.53 18.96
CA PRO A 15 43.30 -0.83 20.23
C PRO A 15 42.02 -0.75 21.08
N VAL A 16 42.12 -1.20 22.33
CA VAL A 16 41.03 -1.17 23.31
C VAL A 16 40.80 0.26 23.81
N SER A 17 39.77 0.93 23.30
CA SER A 17 39.36 2.26 23.78
C SER A 17 38.57 2.18 25.09
N SER A 18 39.21 2.53 26.20
CA SER A 18 38.65 2.50 27.56
C SER A 18 37.80 3.74 27.89
N ALA A 19 36.64 3.88 27.24
CA ALA A 19 35.69 4.95 27.54
C ALA A 19 34.85 4.66 28.81
N ARG A 20 35.05 5.46 29.87
CA ARG A 20 34.30 5.35 31.14
C ARG A 20 32.80 5.67 30.97
N PRO A 21 31.88 5.02 31.71
CA PRO A 21 30.45 5.30 31.63
C PRO A 21 30.08 6.68 32.22
N ILE A 22 29.36 7.48 31.43
CA ILE A 22 28.87 8.81 31.83
C ILE A 22 27.67 8.67 32.79
N ARG A 23 27.84 9.07 34.06
CA ARG A 23 26.73 9.24 35.02
C ARG A 23 25.98 10.54 34.75
N VAL A 24 24.75 10.45 34.23
CA VAL A 24 23.82 11.59 34.18
C VAL A 24 23.00 11.64 35.47
N ARG A 25 23.32 12.58 36.36
CA ARG A 25 22.47 12.93 37.51
C ARG A 25 21.21 13.65 37.00
N LYS A 26 20.01 13.18 37.37
CA LYS A 26 18.79 13.98 37.24
C LYS A 26 18.72 14.99 38.40
N ARG A 27 18.45 16.26 38.10
CA ARG A 27 17.90 17.20 39.11
C ARG A 27 16.48 16.76 39.48
N PRO A 28 16.00 17.02 40.71
CA PRO A 28 14.59 16.88 41.07
C PRO A 28 13.73 17.89 40.28
N PRO A 29 12.42 17.65 40.13
CA PRO A 29 11.52 18.57 39.45
C PRO A 29 11.30 19.85 40.28
N GLU A 30 11.16 20.98 39.59
CA GLU A 30 10.65 22.22 40.18
C GLU A 30 9.12 22.11 40.42
N PRO A 31 8.58 22.79 41.43
CA PRO A 31 7.14 22.77 41.73
C PRO A 31 6.31 23.44 40.61
N PRO A 32 5.01 23.12 40.51
CA PRO A 32 4.14 23.69 39.48
C PRO A 32 3.91 25.19 39.69
N PHE A 33 3.86 25.94 38.59
CA PHE A 33 3.37 27.33 38.58
C PHE A 33 1.86 27.36 38.83
N GLU A 34 1.42 28.28 39.69
CA GLU A 34 0.00 28.52 39.98
C GLU A 34 -0.70 29.26 38.82
N GLU A 35 -1.99 29.01 38.65
CA GLU A 35 -2.83 29.69 37.66
C GLU A 35 -3.32 31.05 38.20
N GLU A 36 -2.89 32.16 37.61
CA GLU A 36 -3.62 33.43 37.73
C GLU A 36 -4.61 33.64 36.56
N GLY A 37 -5.84 33.99 36.92
CA GLY A 37 -6.95 34.22 35.99
C GLY A 37 -6.89 35.53 35.18
N PRO A 38 -7.91 35.79 34.34
CA PRO A 38 -7.77 36.67 33.19
C PRO A 38 -7.94 38.16 33.52
N ARG A 39 -7.07 39.00 32.95
CA ARG A 39 -7.31 40.45 32.81
C ARG A 39 -7.59 40.84 31.36
N HIS A 40 -8.69 41.56 31.17
CA HIS A 40 -9.20 41.95 29.86
C HIS A 40 -8.43 43.10 29.21
N GLN A 41 -8.22 42.95 27.90
CA GLN A 41 -8.30 44.00 26.85
C GLN A 41 -7.75 45.41 27.14
N ARG A 42 -6.68 45.77 26.41
CA ARG A 42 -6.69 47.00 25.60
C ARG A 42 -6.09 46.75 24.22
N ARG A 43 -6.80 47.17 23.16
CA ARG A 43 -6.29 47.29 21.80
C ARG A 43 -5.85 48.74 21.58
N ASN A 44 -4.66 48.98 21.01
CA ASN A 44 -4.55 49.69 19.72
C ASN A 44 -3.11 49.88 19.23
N ARG A 45 -2.83 49.21 18.10
CA ARG A 45 -2.21 49.72 16.86
C ARG A 45 -0.75 50.26 16.86
N PRO A 46 -0.12 50.31 15.67
CA PRO A 46 1.29 49.94 15.52
C PRO A 46 2.19 51.13 15.19
N ASN A 47 3.51 50.89 15.11
CA ASN A 47 4.41 51.81 14.43
C ASN A 47 5.41 51.14 13.48
N ARG A 48 5.65 51.90 12.40
CA ARG A 48 6.81 51.99 11.50
C ARG A 48 8.14 52.22 12.29
N ASP A 49 9.37 52.17 11.74
CA ASP A 49 9.91 51.96 10.39
C ASP A 49 11.45 51.69 10.46
N TRP A 50 12.07 51.22 9.36
CA TRP A 50 13.48 51.49 8.89
C TRP A 50 14.69 50.89 9.66
N ARG A 51 15.63 50.16 8.99
CA ARG A 51 16.89 50.56 8.28
C ARG A 51 17.96 51.16 9.21
N ASP A 52 19.26 50.84 9.13
CA ASP A 52 20.18 50.83 7.96
C ASP A 52 21.49 50.05 8.28
N GLN A 53 22.30 49.70 7.25
CA GLN A 53 23.75 49.97 7.17
C GLN A 53 24.42 49.31 5.94
N ARG A 54 24.34 50.04 4.81
CA ARG A 54 25.38 50.34 3.79
C ARG A 54 26.68 49.50 3.71
N ARG A 55 27.02 49.13 2.47
CA ARG A 55 28.20 49.63 1.69
C ARG A 55 27.84 49.54 0.19
N GLY A 56 28.48 50.32 -0.68
CA GLY A 56 28.20 50.32 -2.12
C GLY A 56 29.36 50.87 -2.96
N HIS A 57 29.19 50.90 -4.28
CA HIS A 57 29.91 51.75 -5.24
C HIS A 57 29.15 51.78 -6.60
N ASP A 58 29.20 52.94 -7.27
CA ASP A 58 29.10 53.31 -8.70
C ASP A 58 28.48 52.36 -9.76
N GLY A 59 27.85 52.83 -10.85
CA GLY A 59 27.59 54.22 -11.28
C GLY A 59 27.29 54.29 -12.80
N GLY A 60 26.42 55.21 -13.23
CA GLY A 60 26.03 55.43 -14.65
C GLY A 60 24.99 54.43 -15.22
N GLU A 61 24.22 54.71 -16.27
CA GLU A 61 24.01 55.98 -16.99
C GLU A 61 22.63 56.00 -17.72
N ARG A 62 22.01 57.19 -17.77
CA ARG A 62 21.20 57.78 -18.87
C ARG A 62 20.17 56.99 -19.72
N ARG A 63 19.02 57.68 -19.88
CA ARG A 63 18.12 57.85 -21.06
C ARG A 63 16.87 56.97 -21.20
N GLU A 64 15.74 57.60 -20.88
CA GLU A 64 14.44 57.38 -21.55
C GLU A 64 14.46 57.92 -23.00
N ARG A 65 13.60 57.35 -23.87
CA ARG A 65 12.80 58.12 -24.87
C ARG A 65 11.63 57.31 -25.44
N ARG A 66 10.42 57.81 -25.19
CA ARG A 66 9.17 57.84 -26.02
C ARG A 66 9.00 56.88 -27.21
N PHE A 67 7.80 56.27 -27.29
CA PHE A 67 6.74 56.37 -28.33
C PHE A 67 5.54 55.55 -27.79
N GLU A 68 4.35 56.04 -27.43
CA GLU A 68 3.30 56.84 -28.11
C GLU A 68 2.36 56.03 -29.02
N ARG A 69 1.03 56.25 -28.85
CA ARG A 69 -0.14 55.71 -29.61
C ARG A 69 -0.50 54.23 -29.33
N GLY A 70 -1.77 53.84 -29.31
CA GLY A 70 -3.04 54.57 -29.42
C GLY A 70 -4.19 53.55 -29.56
N ARG A 71 -5.37 53.82 -29.01
CA ARG A 71 -6.58 53.01 -29.27
C ARG A 71 -7.65 53.91 -29.88
N HIS A 72 -8.33 53.39 -30.90
CA HIS A 72 -9.47 54.02 -31.56
C HIS A 72 -10.78 53.56 -30.89
N ASP A 73 -11.76 54.46 -30.89
CA ASP A 73 -13.16 54.21 -30.53
C ASP A 73 -13.92 53.52 -31.67
N ASP A 74 -15.10 52.97 -31.37
CA ASP A 74 -16.31 53.18 -32.17
C ASP A 74 -17.61 52.75 -31.42
N ASP A 75 -18.68 53.48 -31.68
CA ASP A 75 -20.04 53.43 -31.07
C ASP A 75 -21.07 53.61 -32.22
N ASP A 76 -22.39 53.37 -32.17
CA ASP A 76 -23.41 53.08 -31.15
C ASP A 76 -24.62 52.48 -31.94
N ARG A 77 -25.71 52.08 -31.24
CA ARG A 77 -27.11 52.00 -31.73
C ARG A 77 -27.60 50.77 -32.50
N GLY A 78 -28.80 50.31 -32.13
CA GLY A 78 -29.61 49.52 -33.06
C GLY A 78 -30.97 48.90 -32.65
N LYS A 79 -31.51 49.11 -31.43
CA LYS A 79 -32.89 48.79 -30.96
C LYS A 79 -33.81 47.87 -31.82
N GLN A 80 -34.34 46.81 -31.20
CA GLN A 80 -35.78 46.50 -31.30
C GLN A 80 -36.33 45.87 -30.00
N ARG A 81 -37.62 46.11 -29.72
CA ARG A 81 -38.33 45.76 -28.47
C ARG A 81 -39.05 44.42 -28.61
N PHE A 82 -39.27 43.69 -27.50
CA PHE A 82 -40.61 43.21 -27.12
C PHE A 82 -40.67 42.82 -25.63
N ASP A 83 -41.70 43.26 -24.93
CA ASP A 83 -42.05 42.82 -23.57
C ASP A 83 -42.70 41.43 -23.58
N ARG A 84 -42.48 40.65 -22.51
CA ARG A 84 -43.57 40.09 -21.67
C ARG A 84 -43.08 39.31 -20.45
N ASN A 85 -43.48 39.80 -19.28
CA ASN A 85 -43.99 39.08 -18.11
C ASN A 85 -43.92 37.53 -18.04
N ASP A 86 -43.41 37.06 -16.90
CA ASP A 86 -44.16 36.47 -15.77
C ASP A 86 -43.61 35.16 -15.17
N ALA A 87 -44.02 34.89 -13.93
CA ALA A 87 -43.29 34.01 -13.01
C ALA A 87 -44.13 32.84 -12.43
N LYS A 88 -43.40 31.81 -11.95
CA LYS A 88 -43.73 30.93 -10.80
C LYS A 88 -45.15 30.33 -10.67
N ARG A 89 -45.23 28.98 -10.69
CA ARG A 89 -45.90 28.06 -9.71
C ARG A 89 -45.56 26.61 -10.12
N ARG A 90 -45.19 25.64 -9.27
CA ARG A 90 -45.73 25.06 -8.01
C ARG A 90 -46.94 24.12 -8.17
N GLN A 91 -46.65 22.81 -8.17
CA GLN A 91 -47.45 21.68 -7.60
C GLN A 91 -48.79 21.31 -8.30
N PRO A 92 -49.45 20.14 -8.06
CA PRO A 92 -49.48 19.33 -6.80
C PRO A 92 -49.50 17.78 -6.89
N ARG A 93 -49.69 17.15 -5.71
CA ARG A 93 -50.05 15.73 -5.46
C ARG A 93 -51.48 15.39 -5.91
N PHE A 94 -51.81 14.09 -5.97
CA PHE A 94 -53.17 13.56 -5.78
C PHE A 94 -53.18 12.28 -4.91
N GLU A 95 -54.28 12.04 -4.20
CA GLU A 95 -54.58 10.85 -3.38
C GLU A 95 -56.06 10.44 -3.57
N ARG A 96 -56.30 9.13 -3.80
CA ARG A 96 -57.50 8.30 -3.48
C ARG A 96 -58.91 8.77 -4.00
N GLU A 97 -59.99 7.98 -4.06
CA GLU A 97 -60.51 6.81 -3.31
C GLU A 97 -61.44 5.88 -4.13
N HIS A 98 -61.61 4.61 -3.67
CA HIS A 98 -62.78 3.66 -3.65
C HIS A 98 -63.78 3.52 -4.85
N ARG A 99 -64.49 2.40 -5.14
CA ARG A 99 -65.04 1.22 -4.37
C ARG A 99 -65.00 -0.09 -5.22
N ASP A 100 -64.80 -1.29 -4.65
CA ASP A 100 -65.77 -2.38 -4.25
C ASP A 100 -66.54 -3.04 -5.43
N GLU A 101 -66.90 -4.34 -5.49
CA GLU A 101 -66.99 -5.50 -4.56
C GLU A 101 -66.35 -6.76 -5.23
N GLY A 102 -65.85 -7.85 -4.63
CA GLY A 102 -66.39 -8.84 -3.67
C GLY A 102 -66.12 -10.27 -4.25
N GLY A 103 -65.94 -11.40 -3.53
CA GLY A 103 -65.74 -11.72 -2.11
C GLY A 103 -65.65 -13.25 -1.86
N ARG A 104 -65.14 -13.68 -0.68
CA ARG A 104 -65.11 -15.07 -0.12
C ARG A 104 -64.11 -16.05 -0.82
N ALA A 105 -63.56 -17.10 -0.19
CA ALA A 105 -63.71 -17.66 1.17
C ALA A 105 -62.36 -18.16 1.76
N ARG A 106 -62.36 -18.54 3.05
CA ARG A 106 -61.22 -19.10 3.80
C ARG A 106 -61.23 -20.63 3.76
N HIS A 107 -60.08 -21.30 3.85
CA HIS A 107 -59.99 -22.60 4.52
C HIS A 107 -58.71 -22.78 5.34
N ARG A 108 -58.88 -23.18 6.60
CA ARG A 108 -57.83 -23.85 7.41
C ARG A 108 -57.93 -25.36 7.14
N PHE A 109 -56.82 -26.07 7.28
CA PHE A 109 -56.82 -27.45 7.77
C PHE A 109 -55.59 -27.68 8.65
N ASN A 110 -55.82 -28.24 9.84
CA ASN A 110 -54.81 -28.96 10.61
C ASN A 110 -54.71 -30.39 10.03
N ARG A 111 -53.54 -31.00 10.11
CA ARG A 111 -53.42 -32.28 10.81
C ARG A 111 -51.99 -32.54 11.28
N ASP A 112 -51.93 -33.19 12.44
CA ASP A 112 -50.74 -33.63 13.14
C ASP A 112 -50.15 -34.89 12.50
N GLU A 113 -48.86 -35.14 12.69
CA GLU A 113 -48.40 -36.42 13.24
C GLU A 113 -46.96 -36.33 13.80
N ASP A 114 -46.73 -37.04 14.91
CA ASP A 114 -45.49 -37.05 15.70
C ASP A 114 -44.34 -37.77 14.99
N PHE A 115 -43.12 -37.23 15.07
CA PHE A 115 -41.91 -38.04 15.24
C PHE A 115 -40.90 -37.36 16.15
N ARG A 116 -40.87 -37.80 17.41
CA ARG A 116 -39.89 -37.36 18.42
C ARG A 116 -38.53 -38.03 18.16
N ARG A 117 -37.45 -37.27 18.28
CA ARG A 117 -36.08 -37.80 18.43
C ARG A 117 -35.40 -37.08 19.59
N ASP A 118 -35.12 -37.84 20.65
CA ASP A 118 -34.51 -37.33 21.88
C ASP A 118 -33.01 -36.99 21.70
N PRO A 119 -32.49 -35.98 22.43
CA PRO A 119 -31.06 -35.73 22.52
C PRO A 119 -30.38 -36.67 23.54
N PRO A 120 -29.11 -37.06 23.33
CA PRO A 120 -28.41 -38.00 24.22
C PRO A 120 -28.03 -37.37 25.57
N PRO A 121 -27.99 -38.16 26.67
CA PRO A 121 -27.91 -37.65 28.03
C PRO A 121 -26.50 -37.26 28.50
N GLN A 122 -26.43 -36.24 29.35
CA GLN A 122 -25.24 -35.81 30.06
C GLN A 122 -24.85 -36.82 31.16
N ARG A 123 -23.60 -37.31 31.17
CA ARG A 123 -23.11 -38.15 32.27
C ARG A 123 -22.91 -37.34 33.56
N ARG A 124 -23.69 -37.67 34.59
CA ARG A 124 -23.51 -37.17 35.96
C ARG A 124 -22.31 -37.81 36.65
N ARG A 125 -21.76 -37.08 37.62
CA ARG A 125 -20.72 -37.53 38.55
C ARG A 125 -21.26 -38.65 39.44
N PHE A 126 -20.45 -39.68 39.69
CA PHE A 126 -20.59 -40.52 40.88
C PHE A 126 -19.56 -40.10 41.94
N ARG A 127 -19.94 -40.29 43.19
CA ARG A 127 -19.17 -39.95 44.39
C ARG A 127 -19.33 -41.13 45.33
N GLU A 128 -18.29 -41.92 45.49
CA GLU A 128 -18.22 -42.98 46.49
C GLU A 128 -17.05 -42.68 47.44
N GLY A 129 -17.30 -42.89 48.72
CA GLY A 129 -16.28 -42.85 49.77
C GLY A 129 -16.08 -44.25 50.31
N GLY A 130 -14.83 -44.59 50.62
CA GLY A 130 -14.44 -45.84 51.25
C GLY A 130 -13.12 -45.61 51.96
N THR A 131 -13.12 -45.81 53.28
CA THR A 131 -11.97 -45.60 54.17
C THR A 131 -11.09 -46.83 54.24
N THR A 132 -9.77 -46.65 54.33
CA THR A 132 -8.87 -47.49 55.14
C THR A 132 -7.57 -46.74 55.38
N ASP A 133 -7.14 -46.66 56.63
CA ASP A 133 -5.79 -46.23 57.01
C ASP A 133 -4.73 -47.24 56.54
N LEU A 134 -3.49 -46.77 56.35
CA LEU A 134 -2.27 -47.38 56.92
C LEU A 134 -1.03 -46.51 56.59
N GLU A 135 -0.38 -46.07 57.66
CA GLU A 135 1.06 -45.82 57.85
C GLU A 135 1.91 -44.99 56.86
N ARG A 136 2.61 -43.99 57.45
CA ARG A 136 3.78 -43.32 56.85
C ARG A 136 5.04 -44.18 57.03
N PRO A 137 6.05 -43.96 56.18
CA PRO A 137 7.39 -43.67 56.70
C PRO A 137 7.91 -42.30 56.25
N GLU A 138 8.90 -41.79 56.99
CA GLU A 138 9.32 -40.40 56.92
C GLU A 138 10.50 -40.12 55.96
N HIS A 139 10.82 -38.82 55.82
CA HIS A 139 12.12 -38.28 55.41
C HIS A 139 12.78 -38.81 54.12
N ARG A 140 12.52 -38.10 53.01
CA ARG A 140 13.55 -37.81 52.00
C ARG A 140 13.73 -36.30 51.81
N PHE A 141 14.99 -35.90 51.67
CA PHE A 141 15.42 -34.53 51.44
C PHE A 141 14.66 -33.87 50.28
N ARG A 142 14.16 -32.66 50.51
CA ARG A 142 13.49 -31.85 49.48
C ARG A 142 14.46 -30.81 48.96
N GLU A 143 15.20 -31.15 47.91
CA GLU A 143 15.95 -30.14 47.14
C GLU A 143 15.00 -29.03 46.69
N GLU A 144 15.37 -27.78 46.96
CA GLU A 144 14.61 -26.62 46.49
C GLU A 144 14.75 -26.49 44.97
N ARG A 145 13.79 -27.06 44.24
CA ARG A 145 13.65 -26.80 42.80
C ARG A 145 13.52 -25.30 42.58
N PRO A 146 14.43 -24.65 41.82
CA PRO A 146 14.36 -23.22 41.60
C PRO A 146 13.02 -22.85 40.96
N ARG A 147 12.35 -21.83 41.51
CA ARG A 147 11.04 -21.36 41.05
C ARG A 147 11.11 -21.11 39.54
N ARG A 148 10.46 -21.96 38.74
CA ARG A 148 10.23 -21.71 37.31
C ARG A 148 9.60 -20.33 37.19
N LYS A 149 10.34 -19.35 36.65
CA LYS A 149 9.78 -18.05 36.27
C LYS A 149 8.54 -18.34 35.42
N SER A 150 7.40 -17.83 35.84
CA SER A 150 6.14 -18.02 35.14
C SER A 150 6.32 -17.55 33.70
N ARG A 151 6.17 -18.46 32.73
CA ARG A 151 5.99 -18.03 31.33
C ARG A 151 4.82 -17.04 31.33
N PRO A 152 4.96 -15.85 30.73
CA PRO A 152 3.86 -14.91 30.64
C PRO A 152 2.69 -15.64 29.94
N ARG A 153 1.52 -15.63 30.57
CA ARG A 153 0.30 -16.15 29.93
C ARG A 153 0.12 -15.37 28.63
N PRO A 154 -0.16 -16.01 27.48
CA PRO A 154 -0.46 -15.28 26.27
C PRO A 154 -1.64 -14.34 26.56
N SER A 155 -1.44 -13.04 26.35
CA SER A 155 -2.48 -12.05 26.57
C SER A 155 -3.64 -12.34 25.62
N LYS A 156 -4.77 -12.80 26.17
CA LYS A 156 -6.01 -12.92 25.39
C LYS A 156 -6.38 -11.52 24.90
N ILE A 157 -6.46 -11.35 23.58
CA ILE A 157 -6.94 -10.10 23.00
C ILE A 157 -8.43 -9.97 23.37
N THR A 158 -8.74 -9.02 24.25
CA THR A 158 -10.10 -8.70 24.65
C THR A 158 -10.73 -7.72 23.67
N ARG A 159 -12.03 -7.84 23.44
CA ARG A 159 -12.80 -6.77 22.77
C ARG A 159 -12.84 -5.56 23.67
N THR A 160 -12.46 -4.40 23.15
CA THR A 160 -12.62 -3.12 23.83
C THR A 160 -13.61 -2.30 23.01
N PRO A 161 -14.70 -1.79 23.62
CA PRO A 161 -15.65 -0.93 22.92
C PRO A 161 -14.95 0.23 22.22
N LEU A 162 -15.38 0.55 21.01
CA LEU A 162 -14.84 1.68 20.27
C LEU A 162 -15.12 2.99 21.04
N PRO A 163 -14.23 3.99 21.00
CA PRO A 163 -14.43 5.25 21.72
C PRO A 163 -15.79 5.87 21.36
N LYS A 164 -16.57 6.29 22.36
CA LYS A 164 -17.96 6.79 22.18
C LYS A 164 -18.09 7.94 21.16
N GLU A 165 -17.00 8.64 20.86
CA GLU A 165 -16.95 9.70 19.87
C GLU A 165 -16.96 9.19 18.41
N TRP A 166 -16.63 7.92 18.15
CA TRP A 166 -16.66 7.29 16.83
C TRP A 166 -18.09 7.11 16.29
N HIS A 167 -19.06 6.81 17.17
CA HIS A 167 -20.47 6.63 16.78
C HIS A 167 -21.17 7.94 16.34
N ARG A 168 -20.44 9.05 16.17
CA ARG A 168 -20.96 10.30 15.60
C ARG A 168 -20.59 10.39 14.10
N PRO A 169 -21.46 9.96 13.17
CA PRO A 169 -21.20 10.12 11.75
C PRO A 169 -21.08 11.60 11.40
N GLY A 170 -19.86 12.06 11.09
CA GLY A 170 -19.62 13.41 10.56
C GLY A 170 -18.47 14.22 11.16
N LYS A 171 -17.85 13.82 12.28
CA LYS A 171 -16.62 14.49 12.77
C LYS A 171 -15.36 13.97 12.06
N SER A 172 -15.31 14.19 10.76
CA SER A 172 -14.13 13.94 9.93
C SER A 172 -12.95 14.84 10.34
N LEU A 173 -11.79 14.23 10.58
CA LEU A 173 -10.43 14.79 10.49
C LEU A 173 -10.14 16.10 11.28
N PRO A 174 -9.05 16.15 12.07
CA PRO A 174 -8.43 17.44 12.41
C PRO A 174 -8.15 18.22 11.12
N PRO A 175 -8.50 19.52 11.02
CA PRO A 175 -8.27 20.28 9.80
C PRO A 175 -6.77 20.36 9.51
N GLU A 176 -6.31 19.65 8.48
CA GLU A 176 -4.91 19.75 8.04
C GLU A 176 -4.59 21.20 7.69
N LYS A 177 -3.49 21.72 8.26
CA LYS A 177 -2.89 22.97 7.79
C LYS A 177 -2.59 22.80 6.30
N LYS A 178 -3.25 23.60 5.46
CA LYS A 178 -3.13 23.59 3.99
C LYS A 178 -1.73 24.00 3.51
N GLY A 179 -0.73 23.15 3.73
CA GLY A 179 0.50 23.18 2.97
C GLY A 179 0.15 22.84 1.52
N LYS A 180 0.26 23.82 0.61
CA LYS A 180 0.04 23.63 -0.83
C LYS A 180 1.16 22.75 -1.42
N ARG A 181 1.14 21.44 -1.15
CA ARG A 181 1.84 20.47 -2.00
C ARG A 181 1.12 20.46 -3.34
N ARG A 182 1.58 21.30 -4.26
CA ARG A 182 1.14 21.29 -5.65
C ARG A 182 1.69 20.01 -6.29
N ALA A 183 0.82 19.12 -6.74
CA ALA A 183 1.22 18.20 -7.81
C ALA A 183 1.70 19.05 -9.01
N ALA A 184 2.70 18.54 -9.73
CA ALA A 184 3.25 19.15 -10.94
C ALA A 184 2.11 19.64 -11.85
N SER A 185 2.12 20.92 -12.23
CA SER A 185 1.02 21.54 -12.96
C SER A 185 0.90 20.97 -14.37
N GLN A 186 -0.08 20.10 -14.60
CA GLN A 186 -0.39 19.46 -15.89
C GLN A 186 -0.87 20.43 -16.99
N GLN A 187 -0.57 21.73 -16.92
CA GLN A 187 -1.10 22.76 -17.83
C GLN A 187 -0.33 22.90 -19.15
N SER A 188 0.65 22.05 -19.42
CA SER A 188 1.46 22.05 -20.65
C SER A 188 2.03 20.67 -21.00
N ILE A 189 1.29 19.60 -20.68
CA ILE A 189 1.73 18.22 -20.98
C ILE A 189 1.56 17.94 -22.48
N LYS A 190 2.63 17.42 -23.11
CA LYS A 190 2.56 16.86 -24.46
C LYS A 190 1.97 15.45 -24.39
N GLU A 191 1.09 15.14 -25.34
CA GLU A 191 0.31 13.91 -25.40
C GLU A 191 0.55 13.21 -26.74
N ARG A 192 0.51 11.87 -26.76
CA ARG A 192 0.50 11.07 -27.99
C ARG A 192 -0.53 9.95 -27.86
N LEU A 193 -1.28 9.74 -28.93
CA LEU A 193 -2.37 8.77 -29.04
C LEU A 193 -2.07 7.81 -30.19
N ARG A 194 -2.43 6.53 -30.05
CA ARG A 194 -2.27 5.52 -31.10
C ARG A 194 -3.31 4.41 -30.98
N GLY A 195 -3.99 4.08 -32.07
CA GLY A 195 -5.04 3.06 -32.09
C GLY A 195 -6.40 3.56 -31.59
N LYS A 196 -7.42 2.73 -31.77
CA LYS A 196 -8.84 3.09 -31.60
C LYS A 196 -9.24 3.47 -30.17
N ASP A 197 -8.58 2.90 -29.15
CA ASP A 197 -8.94 3.08 -27.74
C ASP A 197 -8.06 4.16 -27.05
N ALA A 198 -7.24 4.89 -27.81
CA ALA A 198 -6.20 5.75 -27.28
C ALA A 198 -6.72 6.88 -26.36
N ASP A 199 -7.84 7.52 -26.70
CA ASP A 199 -8.45 8.58 -25.87
C ASP A 199 -8.94 8.05 -24.52
N TRP A 200 -9.46 6.82 -24.49
CA TRP A 200 -9.87 6.16 -23.26
C TRP A 200 -8.66 5.78 -22.40
N LEU A 201 -7.59 5.25 -23.00
CA LEU A 201 -6.32 5.03 -22.32
C LEU A 201 -5.73 6.35 -21.78
N MET A 202 -5.77 7.43 -22.56
CA MET A 202 -5.30 8.75 -22.12
C MET A 202 -6.13 9.28 -20.94
N THR A 203 -7.44 9.04 -20.94
CA THR A 203 -8.34 9.37 -19.82
C THR A 203 -7.99 8.58 -18.55
N ALA A 204 -7.54 7.33 -18.69
CA ALA A 204 -7.06 6.52 -17.57
C ALA A 204 -5.67 6.97 -17.06
N LEU A 205 -4.75 7.31 -17.97
CA LEU A 205 -3.38 7.73 -17.67
C LEU A 205 -3.32 9.12 -17.02
N LYS A 206 -4.23 10.03 -17.39
CA LYS A 206 -4.38 11.35 -16.76
C LYS A 206 -4.84 11.24 -15.30
N THR A 207 -4.30 12.12 -14.46
CA THR A 207 -4.69 12.25 -13.05
C THR A 207 -5.66 13.42 -12.90
N PRO A 208 -6.97 13.17 -12.67
CA PRO A 208 -7.95 14.25 -12.57
C PRO A 208 -7.74 15.10 -11.31
N LYS A 209 -7.99 16.40 -11.42
CA LYS A 209 -8.22 17.28 -10.27
C LYS A 209 -9.71 17.26 -9.94
N PRO A 210 -10.13 17.18 -8.65
CA PRO A 210 -9.31 17.22 -7.43
C PRO A 210 -8.84 15.85 -6.94
N GLU A 211 -7.73 15.85 -6.19
CA GLU A 211 -7.01 14.70 -5.60
C GLU A 211 -7.79 13.86 -4.57
N LYS A 212 -9.11 14.09 -4.39
CA LYS A 212 -9.93 13.41 -3.36
C LYS A 212 -9.86 11.88 -3.47
N ALA A 213 -9.84 11.35 -4.69
CA ALA A 213 -9.75 9.93 -4.96
C ALA A 213 -8.54 9.23 -4.32
N ILE A 214 -7.43 9.94 -4.08
CA ILE A 214 -6.22 9.39 -3.44
C ILE A 214 -6.47 9.02 -1.96
N ARG A 215 -7.50 9.63 -1.34
CA ARG A 215 -7.90 9.40 0.05
C ARG A 215 -9.29 8.78 0.21
N ASP A 216 -9.94 8.40 -0.89
CA ASP A 216 -11.14 7.56 -0.81
C ASP A 216 -10.76 6.18 -0.25
N TRP A 217 -11.70 5.49 0.41
CA TRP A 217 -11.48 4.17 1.01
C TRP A 217 -10.18 4.13 1.83
N THR A 218 -9.39 3.07 1.69
CA THR A 218 -8.07 2.89 2.31
C THR A 218 -6.89 3.34 1.42
N HIS A 219 -7.12 4.03 0.30
CA HIS A 219 -6.03 4.46 -0.60
C HIS A 219 -4.99 5.35 0.11
N GLY A 220 -5.43 6.12 1.11
CA GLY A 220 -4.60 6.98 1.97
C GLY A 220 -3.95 6.28 3.19
N PHE A 221 -4.17 4.98 3.40
CA PHE A 221 -3.68 4.29 4.59
C PHE A 221 -2.14 4.30 4.69
N HIS A 222 -1.43 3.87 3.64
CA HIS A 222 0.02 3.68 3.69
C HIS A 222 0.72 4.31 2.49
N THR A 223 1.88 4.92 2.71
CA THR A 223 2.71 5.49 1.64
C THR A 223 3.61 4.41 1.03
N TYR A 224 3.19 3.92 -0.14
CA TYR A 224 3.97 3.02 -0.98
C TYR A 224 4.36 3.77 -2.29
N PRO A 225 5.67 3.90 -2.62
CA PRO A 225 6.18 4.44 -3.89
C PRO A 225 5.63 3.75 -5.15
N GLY A 226 5.72 4.39 -6.32
CA GLY A 226 5.40 3.76 -7.61
C GLY A 226 3.92 3.41 -7.88
N ARG A 227 3.02 3.51 -6.89
CA ARG A 227 1.58 3.20 -7.02
C ARG A 227 0.88 3.96 -8.16
N PHE A 228 -0.15 3.32 -8.72
CA PHE A 228 -1.14 4.02 -9.54
C PHE A 228 -1.97 5.02 -8.74
N HIS A 229 -2.37 6.10 -9.41
CA HIS A 229 -3.51 6.91 -9.00
C HIS A 229 -4.81 6.09 -9.20
N PRO A 230 -5.78 6.08 -8.26
CA PRO A 230 -6.95 5.20 -8.35
C PRO A 230 -7.78 5.36 -9.63
N ASN A 231 -7.77 6.55 -10.26
CA ASN A 231 -8.45 6.80 -11.53
C ASN A 231 -8.04 5.83 -12.66
N LEU A 232 -6.77 5.41 -12.71
CA LEU A 232 -6.26 4.56 -13.78
C LEU A 232 -6.96 3.19 -13.79
N PRO A 233 -6.84 2.33 -12.75
CA PRO A 233 -7.57 1.08 -12.72
C PRO A 233 -9.09 1.29 -12.68
N ARG A 234 -9.61 2.33 -12.01
CA ARG A 234 -11.05 2.64 -12.01
C ARG A 234 -11.61 2.92 -13.41
N THR A 235 -10.80 3.45 -14.33
CA THR A 235 -11.18 3.72 -15.73
C THR A 235 -11.04 2.47 -16.58
N LEU A 236 -9.91 1.76 -16.47
CA LEU A 236 -9.63 0.54 -17.23
C LEU A 236 -10.60 -0.60 -16.91
N LEU A 237 -10.91 -0.80 -15.63
CA LEU A 237 -11.81 -1.85 -15.17
C LEU A 237 -13.28 -1.66 -15.62
N ARG A 238 -13.63 -0.51 -16.23
CA ARG A 238 -14.96 -0.30 -16.85
C ARG A 238 -15.18 -1.16 -18.08
N ALA A 239 -14.12 -1.46 -18.84
CA ALA A 239 -14.17 -2.38 -19.98
C ALA A 239 -14.32 -3.84 -19.54
N VAL A 240 -14.01 -4.16 -18.28
CA VAL A 240 -14.11 -5.52 -17.74
C VAL A 240 -15.52 -5.75 -17.18
N SER A 241 -16.26 -6.68 -17.79
CA SER A 241 -17.62 -7.06 -17.41
C SER A 241 -17.68 -7.64 -15.99
N SER A 242 -18.58 -7.14 -15.15
CA SER A 242 -18.81 -7.71 -13.81
C SER A 242 -19.70 -8.96 -13.81
N ARG A 243 -20.33 -9.33 -14.95
CA ARG A 243 -21.32 -10.41 -15.00
C ARG A 243 -20.73 -11.81 -14.81
N SER A 244 -19.44 -11.99 -15.04
CA SER A 244 -18.74 -13.29 -14.99
C SER A 244 -17.75 -13.44 -13.82
N HIS A 245 -17.73 -12.51 -12.85
CA HIS A 245 -16.74 -12.47 -11.75
C HIS A 245 -15.28 -12.62 -12.23
N PRO A 246 -14.85 -11.82 -13.22
CA PRO A 246 -13.54 -11.98 -13.88
C PRO A 246 -12.39 -11.84 -12.89
N VAL A 247 -11.28 -12.51 -13.21
CA VAL A 247 -10.04 -12.43 -12.44
C VAL A 247 -9.19 -11.26 -12.96
N VAL A 248 -8.95 -10.27 -12.11
CA VAL A 248 -8.05 -9.15 -12.36
C VAL A 248 -6.73 -9.40 -11.64
N MET A 249 -5.59 -9.26 -12.33
CA MET A 249 -4.27 -9.43 -11.72
C MET A 249 -3.41 -8.17 -11.80
N ASP A 250 -2.62 -7.93 -10.76
CA ASP A 250 -1.44 -7.06 -10.81
C ASP A 250 -0.20 -7.84 -10.33
N PRO A 251 0.69 -8.30 -11.23
CA PRO A 251 1.91 -9.05 -10.90
C PRO A 251 3.00 -8.22 -10.19
N PHE A 252 2.81 -6.89 -10.09
CA PHE A 252 3.66 -5.94 -9.38
C PHE A 252 2.78 -5.00 -8.53
N MET A 253 1.88 -5.58 -7.73
CA MET A 253 0.76 -4.89 -7.05
C MET A 253 1.17 -3.68 -6.20
N GLY A 254 2.39 -3.66 -5.67
CA GLY A 254 2.87 -2.66 -4.73
C GLY A 254 1.90 -2.49 -3.57
N GLY A 255 1.41 -1.27 -3.37
CA GLY A 255 0.41 -1.02 -2.34
C GLY A 255 -1.01 -1.50 -2.66
N GLY A 256 -1.28 -2.20 -3.77
CA GLY A 256 -2.58 -2.85 -4.01
C GLY A 256 -3.68 -1.95 -4.59
N THR A 257 -3.34 -0.91 -5.36
CA THR A 257 -4.36 0.01 -5.91
C THR A 257 -5.25 -0.65 -6.97
N VAL A 258 -4.71 -1.54 -7.81
CA VAL A 258 -5.51 -2.31 -8.78
C VAL A 258 -6.47 -3.26 -8.07
N LEU A 259 -5.98 -4.00 -7.08
CA LEU A 259 -6.75 -4.98 -6.31
C LEU A 259 -7.94 -4.34 -5.60
N LEU A 260 -7.74 -3.21 -4.91
CA LEU A 260 -8.82 -2.50 -4.23
C LEU A 260 -9.90 -2.01 -5.22
N GLU A 261 -9.52 -1.40 -6.35
CA GLU A 261 -10.50 -0.95 -7.36
C GLU A 261 -11.19 -2.13 -8.08
N GLY A 262 -10.52 -3.28 -8.21
CA GLY A 262 -11.11 -4.54 -8.69
C GLY A 262 -12.17 -5.08 -7.73
N MET A 263 -11.84 -5.19 -6.44
CA MET A 263 -12.79 -5.61 -5.40
C MET A 263 -13.98 -4.66 -5.28
N LEU A 264 -13.76 -3.34 -5.37
CA LEU A 264 -14.84 -2.34 -5.37
C LEU A 264 -15.80 -2.44 -6.58
N ARG A 265 -15.46 -3.25 -7.59
CA ARG A 265 -16.31 -3.61 -8.74
C ARG A 265 -16.86 -5.04 -8.68
N GLY A 266 -16.56 -5.80 -7.62
CA GLY A 266 -17.00 -7.19 -7.44
C GLY A 266 -16.15 -8.23 -8.18
N HIS A 267 -14.97 -7.85 -8.69
CA HIS A 267 -14.08 -8.76 -9.39
C HIS A 267 -13.29 -9.64 -8.41
N ARG A 268 -12.91 -10.85 -8.85
CA ARG A 268 -11.85 -11.62 -8.18
C ARG A 268 -10.52 -10.95 -8.46
N VAL A 269 -9.64 -10.85 -7.45
CA VAL A 269 -8.35 -10.16 -7.63
C VAL A 269 -7.18 -11.00 -7.13
N ILE A 270 -6.11 -11.01 -7.93
CA ILE A 270 -4.81 -11.62 -7.61
C ILE A 270 -3.77 -10.51 -7.62
N GLY A 271 -2.93 -10.46 -6.60
CA GLY A 271 -1.80 -9.53 -6.54
C GLY A 271 -0.52 -10.28 -6.22
N ASN A 272 0.54 -9.99 -6.97
CA ASN A 272 1.88 -10.45 -6.64
C ASN A 272 2.80 -9.23 -6.49
N ASP A 273 3.77 -9.29 -5.59
CA ASP A 273 4.90 -8.38 -5.55
C ASP A 273 6.06 -9.08 -4.82
N LEU A 274 7.29 -8.90 -5.28
CA LEU A 274 8.47 -9.48 -4.64
C LEU A 274 8.77 -8.83 -3.26
N ASN A 275 8.26 -7.62 -3.01
CA ASN A 275 8.40 -6.91 -1.74
C ASN A 275 7.39 -7.42 -0.69
N PRO A 276 7.81 -8.04 0.42
CA PRO A 276 6.87 -8.49 1.46
C PRO A 276 6.12 -7.34 2.16
N VAL A 277 6.59 -6.08 2.05
CA VAL A 277 5.84 -4.90 2.53
C VAL A 277 4.60 -4.64 1.67
N ALA A 278 4.64 -4.96 0.36
CA ALA A 278 3.51 -4.81 -0.56
C ALA A 278 2.31 -5.66 -0.14
N GLN A 279 2.58 -6.93 0.21
CA GLN A 279 1.57 -7.89 0.67
C GLN A 279 0.86 -7.38 1.94
N LEU A 280 1.64 -6.99 2.96
CA LEU A 280 1.13 -6.44 4.23
C LEU A 280 0.27 -5.17 4.03
N VAL A 281 0.72 -4.26 3.15
CA VAL A 281 -0.02 -3.02 2.85
C VAL A 281 -1.30 -3.29 2.08
N THR A 282 -1.23 -4.18 1.09
CA THR A 282 -2.37 -4.54 0.25
C THR A 282 -3.44 -5.29 1.04
N GLN A 283 -3.03 -6.18 1.94
CA GLN A 283 -3.96 -6.91 2.83
C GLN A 283 -4.83 -5.94 3.63
N GLU A 284 -4.23 -4.98 4.34
CA GLU A 284 -5.01 -4.01 5.13
C GLU A 284 -5.79 -3.00 4.26
N ARG A 285 -5.33 -2.72 3.04
CA ARG A 285 -6.08 -1.88 2.10
C ARG A 285 -7.30 -2.59 1.51
N CYS A 286 -7.24 -3.90 1.30
CA CYS A 286 -8.35 -4.69 0.74
C CYS A 286 -9.30 -5.26 1.80
N ARG A 287 -8.83 -5.41 3.04
CA ARG A 287 -9.61 -5.85 4.20
C ARG A 287 -10.74 -4.87 4.51
N TRP A 288 -11.94 -5.41 4.71
CA TRP A 288 -13.03 -4.75 5.43
C TRP A 288 -13.17 -5.41 6.81
N LEU A 289 -13.78 -4.72 7.77
CA LEU A 289 -14.01 -5.25 9.12
C LEU A 289 -15.44 -4.96 9.57
N SER A 290 -16.09 -5.92 10.20
CA SER A 290 -17.27 -5.64 11.03
C SER A 290 -16.85 -4.93 12.33
N GLU A 291 -17.78 -4.21 12.95
CA GLU A 291 -17.56 -3.47 14.21
C GLU A 291 -16.92 -4.36 15.31
N SER A 292 -17.40 -5.60 15.48
CA SER A 292 -16.84 -6.57 16.42
C SER A 292 -15.37 -6.92 16.16
N ASN A 293 -14.89 -6.88 14.91
CA ASN A 293 -13.49 -7.12 14.61
C ASN A 293 -12.65 -5.84 14.73
N ALA A 294 -13.23 -4.66 14.44
CA ALA A 294 -12.59 -3.38 14.73
C ALA A 294 -12.33 -3.20 16.25
N GLU A 295 -13.28 -3.58 17.11
CA GLU A 295 -13.10 -3.63 18.58
C GLU A 295 -11.96 -4.54 19.05
N ARG A 296 -11.66 -5.61 18.30
CA ARG A 296 -10.54 -6.52 18.61
C ARG A 296 -9.19 -5.88 18.25
N VAL A 297 -9.10 -5.24 17.08
CA VAL A 297 -7.91 -4.45 16.70
C VAL A 297 -7.70 -3.30 17.67
N TRP A 298 -8.77 -2.61 18.07
CA TRP A 298 -8.70 -1.54 19.07
C TRP A 298 -8.26 -2.05 20.45
N GLY A 299 -8.83 -3.16 20.93
CA GLY A 299 -8.39 -3.79 22.19
C GLY A 299 -6.94 -4.25 22.17
N ALA A 300 -6.43 -4.73 21.03
CA ALA A 300 -5.01 -5.03 20.83
C ALA A 300 -4.14 -3.76 20.86
N LEU A 301 -4.58 -2.65 20.27
CA LEU A 301 -3.89 -1.36 20.34
C LEU A 301 -3.78 -0.86 21.79
N GLU A 302 -4.89 -0.90 22.55
CA GLU A 302 -4.90 -0.47 23.95
C GLU A 302 -3.95 -1.34 24.79
N SER A 303 -3.97 -2.67 24.58
CA SER A 303 -3.06 -3.63 25.26
C SER A 303 -1.57 -3.36 24.93
N VAL A 304 -1.27 -2.96 23.69
CA VAL A 304 0.08 -2.54 23.28
C VAL A 304 0.47 -1.22 23.95
N ARG A 305 -0.44 -0.24 23.99
CA ARG A 305 -0.18 1.07 24.63
C ARG A 305 0.11 0.90 26.12
N GLU A 306 -0.74 0.16 26.84
CA GLU A 306 -0.55 -0.13 28.27
C GLU A 306 0.80 -0.78 28.54
N ARG A 307 1.21 -1.77 27.71
CA ARG A 307 2.53 -2.42 27.82
C ARG A 307 3.69 -1.46 27.57
N VAL A 308 3.55 -0.49 26.67
CA VAL A 308 4.58 0.53 26.42
C VAL A 308 4.66 1.54 27.57
N GLU A 309 3.52 1.90 28.17
CA GLU A 309 3.42 2.88 29.26
C GLU A 309 3.88 2.30 30.62
N THR A 310 3.59 1.02 30.89
CA THR A 310 3.91 0.33 32.15
C THR A 310 5.29 -0.32 32.19
N ARG A 311 6.04 -0.33 31.06
CA ARG A 311 7.32 -1.02 30.94
C ARG A 311 8.34 -0.57 32.00
N SER A 312 8.81 -1.50 32.83
CA SER A 312 9.87 -1.20 33.80
C SER A 312 11.25 -1.08 33.13
N ARG A 313 12.15 -0.32 33.76
CA ARG A 313 13.58 -0.33 33.40
C ARG A 313 14.24 -1.68 33.69
N ASP A 314 13.67 -2.47 34.57
CA ASP A 314 14.20 -3.78 34.99
C ASP A 314 13.96 -4.88 33.95
N GLU A 315 13.10 -4.63 32.95
CA GLU A 315 12.84 -5.56 31.83
C GLU A 315 14.02 -5.69 30.85
N GLY A 316 15.08 -4.90 31.05
CA GLY A 316 16.31 -4.98 30.27
C GLY A 316 16.19 -4.45 28.83
N PRO A 317 17.29 -4.52 28.05
CA PRO A 317 17.34 -3.99 26.69
C PRO A 317 16.56 -4.87 25.71
N ILE A 318 15.73 -4.25 24.87
CA ILE A 318 15.07 -4.94 23.75
C ILE A 318 16.14 -5.43 22.76
N ARG A 319 16.11 -6.72 22.44
CA ARG A 319 16.94 -7.32 21.38
C ARG A 319 16.16 -7.34 20.07
N ARG A 320 16.78 -6.84 19.00
CA ARG A 320 16.17 -6.74 17.67
C ARG A 320 17.27 -6.84 16.59
N PRO A 321 17.04 -7.59 15.50
CA PRO A 321 17.96 -7.58 14.36
C PRO A 321 18.19 -6.16 13.83
N TYR A 322 19.42 -5.88 13.40
CA TYR A 322 19.84 -4.58 12.85
C TYR A 322 19.68 -3.38 13.80
N ILE A 323 19.62 -3.59 15.12
CA ILE A 323 19.33 -2.51 16.10
C ILE A 323 20.26 -1.29 15.96
N ASP A 324 21.56 -1.50 15.78
CA ASP A 324 22.54 -0.42 15.63
C ASP A 324 22.36 0.35 14.31
N TRP A 325 22.04 -0.36 13.22
CA TRP A 325 21.71 0.28 11.95
C TRP A 325 20.39 1.08 12.04
N LEU A 326 19.36 0.53 12.71
CA LEU A 326 18.06 1.20 12.89
C LEU A 326 18.20 2.46 13.77
N LYS A 327 19.03 2.42 14.80
CA LYS A 327 19.35 3.56 15.67
C LYS A 327 19.88 4.77 14.89
N LEU A 328 20.60 4.55 13.79
CA LEU A 328 21.14 5.60 12.90
C LEU A 328 20.10 6.19 11.92
N GLN A 329 18.89 5.64 11.84
CA GLN A 329 17.84 6.13 10.93
C GLN A 329 16.78 6.98 11.63
N HIS A 330 16.90 7.22 12.95
CA HIS A 330 15.87 7.88 13.77
C HIS A 330 16.50 8.76 14.86
N PRO A 331 15.89 9.89 15.26
CA PRO A 331 16.29 10.60 16.47
C PRO A 331 16.19 9.70 17.72
N PRO A 332 17.08 9.84 18.73
CA PRO A 332 17.18 8.88 19.83
C PRO A 332 15.88 8.63 20.62
N HIS A 333 15.06 9.66 20.86
CA HIS A 333 13.79 9.47 21.59
C HIS A 333 12.74 8.74 20.75
N LEU A 334 12.62 9.07 19.46
CA LEU A 334 11.71 8.39 18.54
C LEU A 334 12.14 6.94 18.30
N PHE A 335 13.44 6.69 18.20
CA PHE A 335 13.97 5.33 18.10
C PHE A 335 13.54 4.46 19.28
N VAL A 336 13.69 4.97 20.51
CA VAL A 336 13.30 4.24 21.73
C VAL A 336 11.78 4.06 21.82
N GLU A 337 10.98 5.09 21.49
CA GLU A 337 9.52 4.94 21.41
C GLU A 337 9.12 3.88 20.38
N MET A 338 9.64 3.95 19.15
CA MET A 338 9.36 2.97 18.09
C MET A 338 9.80 1.55 18.49
N LEU A 339 10.93 1.42 19.17
CA LEU A 339 11.46 0.14 19.64
C LEU A 339 10.53 -0.52 20.66
N HIS A 340 10.05 0.23 21.66
CA HIS A 340 9.05 -0.28 22.62
C HIS A 340 7.74 -0.66 21.91
N TRP A 341 7.25 0.17 20.98
CA TRP A 341 6.01 -0.08 20.26
C TRP A 341 6.07 -1.35 19.40
N ILE A 342 7.12 -1.56 18.60
CA ILE A 342 7.22 -2.78 17.78
C ILE A 342 7.48 -4.03 18.62
N ASP A 343 8.21 -3.92 19.75
CA ASP A 343 8.44 -5.04 20.67
C ASP A 343 7.13 -5.47 21.36
N ALA A 344 6.31 -4.50 21.78
CA ALA A 344 4.99 -4.78 22.33
C ALA A 344 4.02 -5.37 21.29
N ILE A 345 4.08 -4.94 20.02
CA ILE A 345 3.30 -5.54 18.92
C ILE A 345 3.80 -6.96 18.61
N ASP A 346 5.12 -7.19 18.50
CA ASP A 346 5.70 -8.51 18.23
C ASP A 346 5.43 -9.53 19.36
N GLN A 347 5.07 -9.07 20.57
CA GLN A 347 4.61 -9.91 21.69
C GLN A 347 3.13 -10.33 21.61
N LEU A 348 2.32 -9.75 20.73
CA LEU A 348 0.94 -10.20 20.51
C LEU A 348 0.92 -11.58 19.83
N PRO A 349 -0.12 -12.41 20.06
CA PRO A 349 -0.33 -13.65 19.31
C PRO A 349 -0.37 -13.42 17.78
N PRO A 350 0.04 -14.41 16.96
CA PRO A 350 -0.01 -14.33 15.50
C PRO A 350 -1.46 -14.32 15.01
N THR A 351 -2.03 -13.12 14.92
CA THR A 351 -3.45 -12.87 14.70
C THR A 351 -3.64 -11.67 13.77
N PRO A 352 -4.80 -11.56 13.09
CA PRO A 352 -5.14 -10.40 12.26
C PRO A 352 -4.87 -9.05 12.92
N GLU A 353 -5.14 -8.92 14.22
CA GLU A 353 -4.95 -7.67 14.97
C GLU A 353 -3.48 -7.26 15.06
N ARG A 354 -2.58 -8.21 15.33
CA ARG A 354 -1.14 -7.96 15.34
C ARG A 354 -0.65 -7.49 13.98
N ASP A 355 -1.11 -8.15 12.92
CA ASP A 355 -0.63 -7.88 11.56
C ASP A 355 -1.17 -6.53 11.05
N THR A 356 -2.41 -6.15 11.39
CA THR A 356 -2.93 -4.79 11.23
C THR A 356 -2.05 -3.76 11.97
N LEU A 357 -1.70 -3.98 13.24
CA LEU A 357 -0.83 -3.06 13.99
C LEU A 357 0.60 -2.98 13.43
N ARG A 358 1.14 -4.08 12.88
CA ARG A 358 2.42 -4.09 12.14
C ARG A 358 2.32 -3.25 10.85
N ALA A 359 1.19 -3.29 10.14
CA ALA A 359 0.94 -2.46 8.97
C ALA A 359 0.79 -0.96 9.34
N VAL A 360 0.10 -0.64 10.44
CA VAL A 360 0.00 0.73 10.97
C VAL A 360 1.40 1.25 11.32
N PHE A 361 2.20 0.48 12.06
CA PHE A 361 3.59 0.83 12.38
C PHE A 361 4.42 1.06 11.10
N SER A 362 4.31 0.17 10.10
CA SER A 362 4.96 0.30 8.79
C SER A 362 4.66 1.63 8.07
N SER A 363 3.45 2.17 8.24
CA SER A 363 3.06 3.46 7.65
C SER A 363 3.77 4.66 8.30
N LEU A 364 4.22 4.50 9.56
CA LEU A 364 4.85 5.54 10.36
C LEU A 364 6.39 5.47 10.37
N VAL A 365 6.97 4.33 9.95
CA VAL A 365 8.44 4.10 9.93
C VAL A 365 9.20 5.23 9.24
N VAL A 366 8.89 5.54 7.98
CA VAL A 366 9.60 6.61 7.26
C VAL A 366 9.28 7.99 7.85
N LYS A 367 8.04 8.20 8.31
CA LYS A 367 7.59 9.48 8.90
C LYS A 367 8.38 9.90 10.15
N PHE A 368 8.85 8.94 10.95
CA PHE A 368 9.67 9.17 12.14
C PHE A 368 11.18 8.96 11.91
N SER A 369 11.57 8.64 10.67
CA SER A 369 12.97 8.46 10.28
C SER A 369 13.64 9.77 9.91
N THR A 370 14.95 9.71 9.66
CA THR A 370 15.71 10.81 9.07
C THR A 370 15.45 11.00 7.57
N PHE A 371 14.66 10.18 6.88
CA PHE A 371 14.38 10.37 5.45
C PHE A 371 13.33 11.47 5.23
N LYS A 372 13.56 12.35 4.24
CA LYS A 372 12.66 13.46 3.90
C LYS A 372 11.29 13.00 3.35
N ALA A 373 11.28 11.91 2.60
CA ALA A 373 10.08 11.27 2.03
C ALA A 373 10.42 9.83 1.62
N ASP A 374 9.41 9.00 1.38
CA ASP A 374 9.58 7.59 0.96
C ASP A 374 10.48 7.41 -0.27
N THR A 375 10.38 8.31 -1.26
CA THR A 375 11.16 8.29 -2.51
C THR A 375 12.44 9.13 -2.47
N SER A 376 12.85 9.62 -1.29
CA SER A 376 13.98 10.54 -1.16
C SER A 376 15.08 9.97 -0.28
N LEU A 377 16.32 9.98 -0.80
CA LEU A 377 17.53 9.64 -0.04
C LEU A 377 18.03 10.83 0.82
N GLU A 378 17.47 12.02 0.62
CA GLU A 378 17.82 13.23 1.38
C GLU A 378 17.42 13.07 2.85
N ARG A 379 18.35 13.42 3.75
CA ARG A 379 18.16 13.31 5.20
C ARG A 379 17.77 14.64 5.83
N VAL A 380 16.77 14.59 6.71
CA VAL A 380 16.31 15.70 7.55
C VAL A 380 16.13 15.21 8.98
N THR A 381 16.41 16.07 9.97
CA THR A 381 16.14 15.72 11.38
C THR A 381 14.68 16.03 11.73
N PRO A 382 13.81 15.03 11.93
CA PRO A 382 12.40 15.30 12.18
C PRO A 382 12.18 15.85 13.61
N LYS A 383 11.35 16.89 13.73
CA LYS A 383 11.01 17.54 15.00
C LYS A 383 9.64 17.07 15.48
N TYR A 384 9.62 16.06 16.36
CA TYR A 384 8.41 15.55 17.00
C TYR A 384 8.54 15.56 18.54
N PRO A 385 7.46 15.87 19.28
CA PRO A 385 7.45 15.80 20.74
C PRO A 385 7.54 14.35 21.24
N ARG A 386 7.80 14.17 22.54
CA ARG A 386 7.66 12.86 23.21
C ARG A 386 6.22 12.34 23.12
N GLY A 387 6.06 11.02 23.06
CA GLY A 387 4.77 10.35 22.89
C GLY A 387 4.18 10.52 21.48
N ALA A 388 4.97 10.96 20.51
CA ALA A 388 4.51 11.08 19.12
C ALA A 388 4.24 9.71 18.50
N VAL A 389 5.00 8.65 18.84
CA VAL A 389 4.70 7.33 18.27
C VAL A 389 3.33 6.85 18.72
N ALA A 390 3.01 6.99 20.02
CA ALA A 390 1.71 6.62 20.57
C ALA A 390 0.55 7.38 19.90
N ARG A 391 0.62 8.72 19.86
CA ARG A 391 -0.44 9.56 19.26
C ARG A 391 -0.73 9.20 17.80
N TRP A 392 0.31 8.92 17.01
CA TRP A 392 0.14 8.57 15.60
C TRP A 392 -0.25 7.10 15.39
N MET A 393 0.21 6.15 16.22
CA MET A 393 -0.29 4.77 16.20
C MET A 393 -1.80 4.74 16.47
N THR A 394 -2.27 5.43 17.51
CA THR A 394 -3.70 5.54 17.82
C THR A 394 -4.49 6.20 16.69
N GLY A 395 -4.09 7.41 16.27
CA GLY A 395 -4.82 8.15 15.24
C GLY A 395 -4.85 7.43 13.88
N LYS A 396 -3.77 6.72 13.51
CA LYS A 396 -3.70 5.99 12.25
C LYS A 396 -4.41 4.64 12.27
N THR A 397 -4.47 3.98 13.44
CA THR A 397 -5.31 2.80 13.65
C THR A 397 -6.79 3.17 13.55
N GLN A 398 -7.21 4.27 14.20
CA GLN A 398 -8.57 4.81 14.05
C GLN A 398 -8.91 5.11 12.58
N GLU A 399 -8.05 5.86 11.87
CA GLU A 399 -8.28 6.23 10.46
C GLU A 399 -8.46 4.98 9.57
N LEU A 400 -7.67 3.93 9.80
CA LEU A 400 -7.79 2.66 9.08
C LEU A 400 -9.11 1.96 9.43
N LEU A 401 -9.45 1.81 10.71
CA LEU A 401 -10.65 1.10 11.14
C LEU A 401 -11.93 1.79 10.65
N ASP A 402 -11.99 3.12 10.69
CA ASP A 402 -13.10 3.91 10.11
C ASP A 402 -13.28 3.63 8.60
N GLN A 403 -12.17 3.44 7.86
CA GLN A 403 -12.18 3.15 6.43
C GLN A 403 -12.56 1.67 6.16
N GLN A 404 -12.01 0.72 6.92
CA GLN A 404 -12.27 -0.72 6.77
C GLN A 404 -13.72 -1.08 7.16
N MET A 405 -14.28 -0.47 8.20
CA MET A 405 -15.71 -0.61 8.54
C MET A 405 -16.61 -0.04 7.45
N ARG A 406 -16.27 1.13 6.90
CA ARG A 406 -16.98 1.70 5.75
C ARG A 406 -16.89 0.86 4.48
N MET A 407 -15.99 -0.12 4.38
CA MET A 407 -15.89 -1.00 3.22
C MET A 407 -16.79 -2.24 3.32
N GLU A 408 -17.32 -2.58 4.51
CA GLU A 408 -18.18 -3.74 4.74
C GLU A 408 -19.38 -3.78 3.77
N PHE A 409 -20.12 -2.67 3.63
CA PHE A 409 -21.32 -2.62 2.78
C PHE A 409 -21.05 -2.89 1.29
N LYS A 410 -19.80 -2.71 0.81
CA LYS A 410 -19.40 -3.04 -0.55
C LYS A 410 -18.74 -4.40 -0.68
N LEU A 411 -17.88 -4.77 0.28
CA LEU A 411 -16.94 -5.87 0.13
C LEU A 411 -17.33 -7.13 0.93
N ALA A 412 -18.38 -7.09 1.76
CA ALA A 412 -18.81 -8.26 2.54
C ALA A 412 -19.17 -9.49 1.69
N LYS A 413 -19.60 -9.29 0.43
CA LYS A 413 -19.92 -10.36 -0.53
C LYS A 413 -18.84 -10.56 -1.61
N VAL A 414 -17.75 -9.80 -1.56
CA VAL A 414 -16.67 -9.87 -2.56
C VAL A 414 -15.61 -10.87 -2.05
N PRO A 415 -15.11 -11.79 -2.89
CA PRO A 415 -14.02 -12.68 -2.50
C PRO A 415 -12.80 -11.92 -1.97
N GLN A 416 -12.16 -12.45 -0.94
CA GLN A 416 -10.90 -11.91 -0.43
C GLN A 416 -9.81 -11.96 -1.53
N PRO A 417 -8.85 -11.03 -1.54
CA PRO A 417 -7.81 -11.00 -2.55
C PRO A 417 -6.82 -12.16 -2.36
N THR A 418 -6.37 -12.76 -3.45
CA THR A 418 -5.23 -13.69 -3.42
C THR A 418 -3.94 -12.85 -3.46
N LEU A 419 -3.09 -12.94 -2.42
CA LEU A 419 -1.89 -12.11 -2.28
C LEU A 419 -0.64 -12.99 -2.24
N LEU A 420 0.16 -12.91 -3.31
CA LEU A 420 1.39 -13.67 -3.53
C LEU A 420 2.64 -12.82 -3.25
N ASN A 421 3.75 -13.49 -2.93
CA ASN A 421 5.07 -12.87 -2.74
C ASN A 421 6.13 -13.70 -3.49
N GLU A 422 5.95 -13.77 -4.81
CA GLU A 422 6.70 -14.63 -5.74
C GLU A 422 7.45 -13.81 -6.79
N ASP A 423 8.35 -14.47 -7.52
CA ASP A 423 9.01 -13.87 -8.68
C ASP A 423 8.02 -13.80 -9.86
N ALA A 424 7.79 -12.58 -10.37
CA ALA A 424 6.92 -12.32 -11.50
C ALA A 424 7.37 -12.98 -12.82
N ARG A 425 8.61 -13.49 -12.87
CA ARG A 425 9.16 -14.27 -14.00
C ARG A 425 8.74 -15.74 -13.97
N THR A 426 8.17 -16.25 -12.87
CA THR A 426 7.80 -17.66 -12.72
C THR A 426 6.37 -17.91 -12.23
N LEU A 427 5.83 -17.05 -11.35
CA LEU A 427 4.44 -17.07 -10.84
C LEU A 427 3.82 -18.49 -10.67
N PRO A 428 4.45 -19.41 -9.91
CA PRO A 428 4.00 -20.80 -9.80
C PRO A 428 2.58 -20.94 -9.23
N SER A 429 2.12 -20.00 -8.39
CA SER A 429 0.75 -20.03 -7.82
C SER A 429 -0.33 -19.46 -8.74
N VAL A 430 -0.02 -19.11 -9.99
CA VAL A 430 -1.00 -18.57 -10.95
C VAL A 430 -1.26 -19.58 -12.07
N GLU A 431 -2.47 -20.15 -12.07
CA GLU A 431 -2.93 -21.10 -13.09
C GLU A 431 -2.90 -20.48 -14.51
N ALA A 432 -2.50 -21.27 -15.50
CA ALA A 432 -2.51 -20.85 -16.89
C ALA A 432 -3.95 -20.59 -17.38
N GLY A 433 -4.15 -19.55 -18.18
CA GLY A 433 -5.48 -19.19 -18.70
C GLY A 433 -6.52 -18.78 -17.65
N SER A 434 -6.13 -18.44 -16.41
CA SER A 434 -7.07 -18.07 -15.33
C SER A 434 -7.39 -16.57 -15.26
N VAL A 435 -6.48 -15.72 -15.70
CA VAL A 435 -6.53 -14.26 -15.55
C VAL A 435 -7.25 -13.60 -16.73
N HIS A 436 -8.25 -12.78 -16.46
CA HIS A 436 -9.07 -12.13 -17.48
C HIS A 436 -8.56 -10.74 -17.89
N CYS A 437 -7.96 -10.03 -16.93
CA CYS A 437 -7.42 -8.69 -17.14
C CYS A 437 -6.16 -8.49 -16.28
N ILE A 438 -5.09 -7.98 -16.87
CA ILE A 438 -3.91 -7.53 -16.12
C ILE A 438 -3.85 -6.00 -16.20
N ILE A 439 -3.60 -5.33 -15.08
CA ILE A 439 -3.29 -3.90 -15.05
C ILE A 439 -2.03 -3.77 -14.19
N THR A 440 -0.92 -3.31 -14.77
CA THR A 440 0.37 -3.38 -14.06
C THR A 440 1.40 -2.36 -14.51
N ARG A 441 2.35 -2.07 -13.62
CA ARG A 441 3.53 -1.23 -13.85
C ARG A 441 4.74 -1.98 -13.30
N PRO A 442 5.47 -2.77 -14.11
CA PRO A 442 6.70 -3.41 -13.65
C PRO A 442 7.72 -2.36 -13.22
N PRO A 443 8.65 -2.69 -12.30
CA PRO A 443 9.85 -1.89 -12.13
C PRO A 443 10.70 -2.00 -13.41
N TYR A 444 11.15 -0.86 -13.92
CA TYR A 444 11.92 -0.74 -15.16
C TYR A 444 13.18 0.14 -14.92
N PRO A 445 14.20 0.07 -15.79
CA PRO A 445 15.46 0.79 -15.58
C PRO A 445 15.25 2.31 -15.41
N GLY A 446 16.16 2.97 -14.69
CA GLY A 446 16.03 4.42 -14.44
C GLY A 446 14.80 4.83 -13.61
N THR A 447 14.15 3.90 -12.91
CA THR A 447 13.13 4.21 -11.89
C THR A 447 13.76 4.25 -10.49
N TYR A 448 12.99 3.87 -9.47
CA TYR A 448 13.41 3.82 -8.07
C TYR A 448 14.16 2.52 -7.79
N ASP A 449 15.09 2.53 -6.83
CA ASP A 449 15.58 1.30 -6.21
C ASP A 449 14.62 0.94 -5.07
N TYR A 450 13.60 0.14 -5.38
CA TYR A 450 12.51 -0.19 -4.46
C TYR A 450 13.04 -0.95 -3.24
N PHE A 451 14.09 -1.76 -3.39
CA PHE A 451 14.73 -2.43 -2.26
C PHE A 451 15.23 -1.42 -1.23
N GLU A 452 16.02 -0.42 -1.63
CA GLU A 452 16.53 0.60 -0.71
C GLU A 452 15.40 1.43 -0.07
N HIS A 453 14.37 1.81 -0.84
CA HIS A 453 13.20 2.54 -0.30
C HIS A 453 12.39 1.73 0.74
N HIS A 454 12.41 0.40 0.67
CA HIS A 454 11.69 -0.48 1.59
C HIS A 454 12.57 -1.15 2.66
N LEU A 455 13.90 -1.10 2.53
CA LEU A 455 14.85 -1.74 3.44
C LEU A 455 14.66 -1.35 4.91
N LEU A 456 14.38 -0.06 5.17
CA LEU A 456 14.08 0.42 6.53
C LEU A 456 12.84 -0.27 7.12
N ARG A 457 11.77 -0.45 6.33
CA ARG A 457 10.54 -1.13 6.75
C ARG A 457 10.76 -2.63 6.94
N MET A 458 11.44 -3.28 6.00
CA MET A 458 11.72 -4.73 6.08
C MET A 458 12.54 -5.05 7.34
N LYS A 459 13.61 -4.28 7.62
CA LYS A 459 14.37 -4.38 8.88
C LYS A 459 13.50 -4.09 10.12
N TRP A 460 12.68 -3.04 10.10
CA TRP A 460 11.74 -2.75 11.20
C TRP A 460 10.67 -3.82 11.43
N LEU A 461 10.33 -4.65 10.43
CA LEU A 461 9.31 -5.69 10.55
C LEU A 461 9.88 -7.11 10.63
N ARG A 462 11.20 -7.28 10.53
CA ARG A 462 11.88 -8.58 10.43
C ARG A 462 11.37 -9.40 9.23
N LEU A 463 11.08 -8.72 8.11
CA LEU A 463 10.69 -9.36 6.85
C LEU A 463 11.93 -9.84 6.08
N PRO A 464 11.79 -10.85 5.20
CA PRO A 464 12.85 -11.25 4.27
C PRO A 464 13.34 -10.07 3.42
N ILE A 465 14.62 -10.10 3.06
CA ILE A 465 15.28 -9.05 2.27
C ILE A 465 16.10 -9.61 1.10
N SER A 466 16.39 -10.90 1.08
CA SER A 466 17.34 -11.51 0.13
C SER A 466 16.73 -11.60 -1.26
N GLU A 467 15.50 -12.07 -1.31
CA GLU A 467 14.65 -12.28 -2.47
C GLU A 467 14.47 -10.95 -3.22
N MET A 468 14.03 -9.90 -2.50
CA MET A 468 13.88 -8.56 -3.07
C MET A 468 15.23 -7.96 -3.50
N LYS A 469 16.31 -8.14 -2.71
CA LYS A 469 17.64 -7.62 -3.09
C LYS A 469 18.14 -8.22 -4.40
N GLN A 470 17.88 -9.51 -4.64
CA GLN A 470 18.39 -10.25 -5.79
C GLN A 470 17.47 -10.16 -7.02
N GLY A 471 16.15 -10.28 -6.83
CA GLY A 471 15.16 -10.40 -7.91
C GLY A 471 14.47 -9.12 -8.36
N GLU A 472 14.80 -7.95 -7.81
CA GLU A 472 14.21 -6.68 -8.28
C GLU A 472 14.61 -6.38 -9.73
N LEU A 473 13.61 -6.27 -10.61
CA LEU A 473 13.83 -6.01 -12.03
C LEU A 473 14.18 -4.54 -12.27
N GLY A 474 15.11 -4.26 -13.18
CA GLY A 474 15.52 -2.90 -13.53
C GLY A 474 16.32 -2.15 -12.45
N ALA A 475 16.65 -2.80 -11.32
CA ALA A 475 17.44 -2.21 -10.25
C ALA A 475 18.87 -1.88 -10.69
N ARG A 476 19.36 -0.67 -10.38
CA ARG A 476 20.67 -0.14 -10.83
C ARG A 476 21.83 -1.08 -10.49
N ARG A 477 21.79 -1.70 -9.31
CA ARG A 477 22.81 -2.64 -8.80
C ARG A 477 23.04 -3.88 -9.68
N ASN A 478 22.02 -4.33 -10.41
CA ASN A 478 22.03 -5.57 -11.20
C ASN A 478 21.65 -5.29 -12.68
N PHE A 479 21.77 -4.05 -13.14
CA PHE A 479 21.32 -3.67 -14.49
C PHE A 479 22.38 -3.96 -15.55
N THR A 480 22.01 -4.79 -16.53
CA THR A 480 22.60 -4.74 -17.88
C THR A 480 21.48 -4.81 -18.93
N PRO A 481 21.69 -4.29 -20.15
CA PRO A 481 20.67 -4.31 -21.20
C PRO A 481 20.24 -5.73 -21.57
N LYS A 482 21.19 -6.68 -21.55
CA LYS A 482 20.95 -8.11 -21.82
C LYS A 482 20.07 -8.74 -20.74
N GLN A 483 20.40 -8.55 -19.46
CA GLN A 483 19.61 -9.09 -18.35
C GLN A 483 18.22 -8.46 -18.30
N TRP A 484 18.08 -7.16 -18.55
CA TRP A 484 16.77 -6.51 -18.62
C TRP A 484 15.90 -7.05 -19.75
N LYS A 485 16.43 -7.17 -20.97
CA LYS A 485 15.68 -7.75 -22.10
C LYS A 485 15.23 -9.19 -21.82
N GLN A 486 16.08 -10.00 -21.19
CA GLN A 486 15.73 -11.36 -20.81
C GLN A 486 14.66 -11.41 -19.70
N ALA A 487 14.84 -10.68 -18.60
CA ALA A 487 13.85 -10.62 -17.52
C ALA A 487 12.50 -10.08 -18.01
N PHE A 488 12.51 -9.09 -18.92
CA PHE A 488 11.33 -8.57 -19.59
C PHE A 488 10.62 -9.66 -20.40
N ARG A 489 11.36 -10.45 -21.20
CA ARG A 489 10.81 -11.58 -21.95
C ARG A 489 10.19 -12.64 -21.03
N GLU A 490 10.87 -12.97 -19.93
CA GLU A 490 10.43 -13.97 -18.96
C GLU A 490 9.10 -13.58 -18.29
N PHE A 491 9.01 -12.38 -17.69
CA PHE A 491 7.75 -11.97 -17.05
C PHE A 491 6.64 -11.78 -18.08
N MET A 492 6.91 -11.19 -19.25
CA MET A 492 5.89 -10.99 -20.30
C MET A 492 5.33 -12.31 -20.85
N LEU A 493 6.15 -13.37 -20.88
CA LEU A 493 5.69 -14.72 -21.21
C LEU A 493 4.78 -15.28 -20.12
N MET A 494 5.15 -15.13 -18.84
CA MET A 494 4.32 -15.58 -17.72
C MET A 494 2.99 -14.83 -17.63
N LEU A 495 2.98 -13.50 -17.85
CA LEU A 495 1.75 -12.73 -17.92
C LEU A 495 0.83 -13.26 -19.03
N ARG A 496 1.39 -13.61 -20.20
CA ARG A 496 0.62 -14.17 -21.30
C ARG A 496 0.06 -15.55 -20.98
N ARG A 497 0.89 -16.43 -20.39
CA ARG A 497 0.51 -17.78 -19.98
C ARG A 497 -0.61 -17.76 -18.93
N SER A 498 -0.57 -16.84 -17.98
CA SER A 498 -1.62 -16.68 -16.97
C SER A 498 -2.97 -16.20 -17.54
N MET A 499 -2.97 -15.59 -18.72
CA MET A 499 -4.11 -14.85 -19.27
C MET A 499 -4.99 -15.71 -20.18
N VAL A 500 -6.32 -15.59 -20.03
CA VAL A 500 -7.32 -16.16 -20.97
C VAL A 500 -7.04 -15.72 -22.42
N GLN A 501 -7.50 -16.50 -23.39
CA GLN A 501 -7.55 -16.05 -24.78
C GLN A 501 -8.42 -14.78 -24.91
N TYR A 502 -8.01 -13.86 -25.77
CA TYR A 502 -8.57 -12.51 -25.94
C TYR A 502 -8.49 -11.59 -24.71
N GLY A 503 -7.91 -12.04 -23.59
CA GLY A 503 -7.69 -11.22 -22.40
C GLY A 503 -6.82 -9.99 -22.68
N HIS A 504 -7.03 -8.93 -21.89
CA HIS A 504 -6.32 -7.66 -22.05
C HIS A 504 -5.31 -7.42 -20.91
N CYS A 505 -4.09 -7.07 -21.29
CA CYS A 505 -3.06 -6.57 -20.37
C CYS A 505 -2.81 -5.08 -20.63
N TYR A 506 -2.98 -4.27 -19.59
CA TYR A 506 -2.73 -2.83 -19.58
C TYR A 506 -1.39 -2.57 -18.89
N LEU A 507 -0.35 -2.44 -19.70
CA LEU A 507 1.03 -2.26 -19.25
C LEU A 507 1.35 -0.77 -19.17
N VAL A 508 1.76 -0.29 -17.99
CA VAL A 508 2.32 1.05 -17.82
C VAL A 508 3.84 0.97 -17.76
N LEU A 509 4.52 1.62 -18.70
CA LEU A 509 5.97 1.62 -18.85
C LEU A 509 6.44 3.02 -19.23
N GLY A 510 7.54 3.50 -18.66
CA GLY A 510 8.12 4.78 -19.06
C GLY A 510 9.26 4.62 -20.05
N ASP A 511 9.74 5.74 -20.59
CA ASP A 511 11.09 5.83 -21.11
C ASP A 511 12.10 5.63 -19.97
N TRP A 512 13.27 5.07 -20.33
CA TRP A 512 14.45 5.00 -19.47
C TRP A 512 15.71 5.43 -20.23
N LEU A 513 16.81 5.55 -19.49
CA LEU A 513 18.15 5.73 -20.05
C LEU A 513 18.90 4.41 -19.96
N ASP A 514 19.60 4.06 -21.02
CA ASP A 514 20.51 2.94 -21.12
C ASP A 514 21.85 3.46 -21.68
N GLN A 515 22.90 3.47 -20.85
CA GLN A 515 24.19 4.10 -21.18
C GLN A 515 24.04 5.53 -21.74
N ASP A 516 23.24 6.34 -21.05
CA ASP A 516 22.85 7.72 -21.42
C ASP A 516 22.01 7.88 -22.70
N GLU A 517 21.72 6.80 -23.43
CA GLU A 517 20.77 6.80 -24.54
C GLU A 517 19.31 6.62 -24.05
N ARG A 518 18.39 7.43 -24.57
CA ARG A 518 16.96 7.32 -24.27
C ARG A 518 16.33 6.13 -25.00
N ILE A 519 15.98 5.08 -24.25
CA ILE A 519 15.15 3.99 -24.76
C ILE A 519 13.67 4.39 -24.70
N ASN A 520 13.01 4.33 -25.85
CA ASN A 520 11.59 4.63 -26.01
C ASN A 520 10.73 3.45 -25.54
N GLY A 521 10.00 3.63 -24.44
CA GLY A 521 9.30 2.53 -23.77
C GLY A 521 8.24 1.84 -24.64
N ILE A 522 7.45 2.60 -25.39
CA ILE A 522 6.42 2.02 -26.27
C ILE A 522 7.03 1.31 -27.48
N GLU A 523 8.07 1.87 -28.12
CA GLU A 523 8.68 1.23 -29.29
C GLU A 523 9.48 -0.02 -28.90
N PHE A 524 10.08 -0.06 -27.70
CA PHE A 524 10.61 -1.30 -27.12
C PHE A 524 9.52 -2.37 -26.99
N VAL A 525 8.37 -2.06 -26.38
CA VAL A 525 7.27 -3.04 -26.24
C VAL A 525 6.78 -3.51 -27.62
N ARG A 526 6.66 -2.61 -28.60
CA ARG A 526 6.27 -2.97 -29.99
C ARG A 526 7.28 -3.88 -30.68
N GLN A 527 8.58 -3.75 -30.39
CA GLN A 527 9.62 -4.62 -30.92
C GLN A 527 9.60 -6.02 -30.29
N TYR A 528 9.50 -6.12 -28.95
CA TYR A 528 9.70 -7.39 -28.25
C TYR A 528 8.41 -8.18 -27.98
N ALA A 529 7.27 -7.54 -27.73
CA ALA A 529 6.03 -8.24 -27.34
C ALA A 529 5.49 -9.22 -28.41
N PRO A 530 5.53 -8.92 -29.72
CA PRO A 530 5.14 -9.89 -30.76
C PRO A 530 5.96 -11.18 -30.75
N SER A 531 7.26 -11.11 -30.41
CA SER A 531 8.15 -12.28 -30.29
C SER A 531 7.82 -13.23 -29.12
N ILE A 532 6.86 -12.83 -28.28
CA ILE A 532 6.31 -13.57 -27.14
C ILE A 532 4.86 -14.01 -27.45
N GLY A 533 4.31 -13.56 -28.59
CA GLY A 533 2.96 -13.82 -29.05
C GLY A 533 1.91 -12.88 -28.49
N TRP A 534 2.28 -11.70 -27.97
CA TRP A 534 1.33 -10.63 -27.66
C TRP A 534 0.96 -9.83 -28.91
N GLU A 535 -0.31 -9.48 -29.06
CA GLU A 535 -0.73 -8.41 -29.97
C GLU A 535 -0.66 -7.06 -29.26
N VAL A 536 -0.08 -6.06 -29.91
CA VAL A 536 0.03 -4.69 -29.36
C VAL A 536 -1.07 -3.82 -29.97
N GLY A 537 -2.04 -3.45 -29.14
CA GLY A 537 -3.22 -2.68 -29.52
C GLY A 537 -3.02 -1.17 -29.39
N SER A 538 -3.98 -0.51 -28.76
CA SER A 538 -3.97 0.94 -28.56
C SER A 538 -2.95 1.37 -27.49
N ALA A 539 -2.48 2.62 -27.57
CA ALA A 539 -1.61 3.21 -26.56
C ALA A 539 -1.83 4.72 -26.38
N ALA A 540 -1.59 5.18 -25.15
CA ALA A 540 -1.57 6.59 -24.78
C ALA A 540 -0.21 6.92 -24.14
N SER A 541 0.37 8.08 -24.45
CA SER A 541 1.65 8.51 -23.88
C SER A 541 1.59 9.94 -23.35
N LEU A 542 2.10 10.14 -22.14
CA LEU A 542 2.07 11.38 -21.39
C LEU A 542 3.50 11.86 -21.14
N LYS A 543 3.88 13.06 -21.61
CA LYS A 543 5.21 13.62 -21.33
C LYS A 543 5.28 14.14 -19.89
N TYR A 544 6.16 13.57 -19.08
CA TYR A 544 6.38 14.02 -17.71
C TYR A 544 7.33 15.23 -17.66
N PRO A 545 7.03 16.25 -16.83
CA PRO A 545 7.98 17.32 -16.58
C PRO A 545 9.18 16.78 -15.80
N LEU A 546 10.38 17.03 -16.32
CA LEU A 546 11.64 16.83 -15.61
C LEU A 546 11.99 18.15 -14.89
N TYR A 547 12.49 18.04 -13.67
CA TYR A 547 12.90 19.17 -12.81
C TYR A 547 14.36 19.14 -12.42
N ASP A 548 15.04 18.05 -12.78
CA ASP A 548 16.43 17.77 -12.48
C ASP A 548 17.26 18.09 -13.72
N GLU A 549 18.27 18.94 -13.57
CA GLU A 549 19.04 19.49 -14.70
C GLU A 549 19.84 18.41 -15.45
N GLU A 550 20.32 17.39 -14.73
CA GLU A 550 21.05 16.25 -15.30
C GLU A 550 20.08 15.38 -16.12
N LEU A 551 18.89 15.07 -15.59
CA LEU A 551 17.86 14.35 -16.35
C LEU A 551 17.33 15.17 -17.54
N ILE A 552 17.22 16.49 -17.43
CA ILE A 552 16.85 17.36 -18.56
C ILE A 552 17.91 17.26 -19.67
N LYS A 553 19.20 17.30 -19.32
CA LYS A 553 20.30 17.14 -20.27
C LYS A 553 20.29 15.76 -20.94
N LEU A 554 20.11 14.69 -20.18
CA LEU A 554 20.14 13.30 -20.68
C LEU A 554 18.94 12.95 -21.56
N TYR A 555 17.72 13.38 -21.21
CA TYR A 555 16.54 13.12 -22.03
C TYR A 555 16.33 14.14 -23.17
N GLY A 556 17.02 15.28 -23.13
CA GLY A 556 16.94 16.36 -24.11
C GLY A 556 15.52 16.85 -24.41
N ASP A 557 15.34 17.42 -25.61
CA ASP A 557 14.05 17.94 -26.08
C ASP A 557 12.96 16.85 -26.20
N ALA A 558 13.36 15.61 -26.44
CA ALA A 558 12.45 14.45 -26.42
C ALA A 558 11.77 14.34 -25.05
N GLY A 559 12.55 14.50 -23.96
CA GLY A 559 12.14 14.37 -22.56
C GLY A 559 11.63 12.96 -22.22
N ARG A 560 11.18 12.78 -20.97
CA ARG A 560 10.70 11.49 -20.47
C ARG A 560 9.19 11.34 -20.66
N TRP A 561 8.76 10.23 -21.23
CA TRP A 561 7.35 9.86 -21.39
C TRP A 561 6.97 8.70 -20.47
N GLU A 562 5.71 8.65 -20.05
CA GLU A 562 5.06 7.45 -19.53
C GLU A 562 4.03 6.98 -20.55
N HIS A 563 3.99 5.66 -20.81
CA HIS A 563 3.11 5.02 -21.77
C HIS A 563 2.16 4.08 -21.03
N LEU A 564 0.88 4.12 -21.40
CA LEU A 564 -0.10 3.10 -21.10
C LEU A 564 -0.40 2.35 -22.41
N ILE A 565 -0.05 1.07 -22.43
CA ILE A 565 -0.05 0.22 -23.63
C ILE A 565 -1.04 -0.91 -23.41
N GLN A 566 -1.99 -1.06 -24.33
CA GLN A 566 -2.91 -2.20 -24.38
C GLN A 566 -2.25 -3.34 -25.14
N LEU A 567 -2.21 -4.51 -24.51
CA LEU A 567 -1.78 -5.77 -25.10
C LEU A 567 -2.96 -6.75 -25.07
N GLN A 568 -3.05 -7.63 -26.05
CA GLN A 568 -4.05 -8.69 -26.09
C GLN A 568 -3.38 -10.05 -26.27
N ASN A 569 -3.87 -11.05 -25.55
CA ASN A 569 -3.47 -12.44 -25.77
C ASN A 569 -4.29 -12.99 -26.96
N PRO A 570 -3.68 -13.19 -28.15
CA PRO A 570 -4.43 -13.62 -29.32
C PRO A 570 -4.90 -15.06 -29.18
N TYR A 571 -5.95 -15.40 -29.95
CA TYR A 571 -6.29 -16.79 -30.18
C TYR A 571 -5.13 -17.51 -30.87
N ARG A 572 -4.72 -18.63 -30.29
CA ARG A 572 -4.00 -19.68 -31.01
C ARG A 572 -4.77 -20.97 -30.72
N PRO A 573 -5.19 -21.74 -31.73
CA PRO A 573 -5.60 -23.10 -31.48
C PRO A 573 -4.42 -23.83 -30.82
N GLU A 574 -4.71 -24.72 -29.88
CA GLU A 574 -3.67 -25.64 -29.41
C GLU A 574 -3.22 -26.48 -30.61
N PRO A 575 -1.92 -26.79 -30.75
CA PRO A 575 -1.51 -27.80 -31.72
C PRO A 575 -2.25 -29.08 -31.36
N GLU A 576 -2.93 -29.70 -32.33
CA GLU A 576 -3.58 -30.99 -32.11
C GLU A 576 -2.56 -31.95 -31.49
N PRO A 577 -2.96 -32.75 -30.48
CA PRO A 577 -2.07 -33.76 -29.93
C PRO A 577 -1.63 -34.64 -31.10
N ARG A 578 -0.33 -34.68 -31.37
CA ARG A 578 0.22 -35.61 -32.35
C ARG A 578 -0.17 -37.00 -31.86
N MET A 579 -1.10 -37.64 -32.55
CA MET A 579 -1.22 -39.09 -32.48
C MET A 579 0.12 -39.62 -32.98
N GLU A 580 0.90 -40.16 -32.06
CA GLU A 580 2.02 -41.00 -32.42
C GLU A 580 1.41 -42.19 -33.17
N LEU A 581 1.60 -42.18 -34.50
CA LEU A 581 1.35 -43.37 -35.30
C LEU A 581 2.38 -44.39 -34.83
N GLU A 582 1.89 -45.44 -34.16
CA GLU A 582 2.68 -46.62 -33.83
C GLU A 582 3.08 -47.28 -35.15
N ASP A 583 4.25 -46.91 -35.68
CA ASP A 583 4.94 -47.68 -36.71
C ASP A 583 5.33 -49.04 -36.11
N ASN A 584 4.38 -49.98 -36.16
CA ASN A 584 4.59 -51.40 -35.91
C ASN A 584 5.48 -51.97 -37.04
N ALA A 585 6.77 -51.66 -36.97
CA ALA A 585 7.80 -52.42 -37.64
C ALA A 585 7.84 -53.82 -37.01
N GLY A 586 7.20 -54.79 -37.66
CA GLY A 586 7.32 -56.20 -37.29
C GLY A 586 8.78 -56.67 -37.42
N PRO A 587 9.23 -57.65 -36.62
CA PRO A 587 10.58 -58.15 -36.70
C PRO A 587 10.80 -58.87 -38.05
N GLU A 588 11.90 -58.54 -38.72
CA GLU A 588 12.43 -59.36 -39.81
C GLU A 588 12.78 -60.75 -39.25
N VAL A 589 12.40 -61.80 -40.00
CA VAL A 589 12.68 -63.18 -39.66
C VAL A 589 14.05 -63.52 -40.25
N GLU A 590 15.00 -63.94 -39.42
CA GLU A 590 16.25 -64.55 -39.90
C GLU A 590 15.92 -65.92 -40.54
N GLU A 591 16.27 -66.07 -41.82
CA GLU A 591 16.31 -67.38 -42.48
C GLU A 591 17.61 -68.09 -42.09
N ASP A 592 17.51 -69.12 -41.24
CA ASP A 592 18.59 -70.10 -41.05
C ASP A 592 18.37 -71.30 -42.01
N GLU A 593 19.44 -71.77 -42.63
CA GLU A 593 19.45 -72.90 -43.57
C GLU A 593 19.42 -74.27 -42.84
N GLU A 594 18.43 -75.13 -43.14
CA GLU A 594 18.58 -76.58 -43.47
C GLU A 594 17.25 -77.26 -43.85
#